data_AF-A0A6C0LK96-F1
#
_entry.id   AF-A0A6C0LK96-F1
#
_cell.length_a   1.000
_cell.length_b   1.000
_cell.length_c   1.000
_cell.angle_alpha   90.00
_cell.angle_beta   90.00
_cell.angle_gamma   90.00
#
_symmetry.space_group_name_H-M   'P 1'
#
loop_
_entity.id
_entity.type
_entity.pdbx_description
1 polymer ?
#
loop_
_entity_poly.entity_id
_entity_poly.type
_entity_poly.pdbx_seq_one_letter_code
_entity_poly.pdbx_strand_id
1 'polypeptide(L)'
;MFIDGLKGNKVIFKKWDDVKGIRDVLKRKRIDGIIISGSDYFVDGKEHSVIDESVLKSNLPILGVCYGFQSLIHTLGKPSYIKRNKSGYMGYTSSFSITKPFPVQKRKFLFHHRNYIVKVPKGFKIHKKIGTKIIIAYNKKKNILGVQFYLYKYKKTVRLFLDAWISNCVVSKIRSKP
;
A
#
# COMPACT_ATOMS: atom_id res chain seq x y z
N MET A 1 8.86 11.27 4.19
CA MET A 1 8.89 10.33 3.04
C MET A 1 9.57 9.04 3.48
N PHE A 2 9.10 7.85 3.06
CA PHE A 2 9.62 6.55 3.53
C PHE A 2 10.89 6.06 2.80
N ILE A 3 11.60 6.97 2.13
CA ILE A 3 12.82 6.68 1.33
C ILE A 3 13.88 5.96 2.14
N ASP A 4 14.03 6.29 3.43
CA ASP A 4 15.02 5.67 4.29
C ASP A 4 14.94 4.13 4.28
N GLY A 5 13.73 3.58 4.13
CA GLY A 5 13.52 2.13 4.04
C GLY A 5 13.66 1.55 2.63
N LEU A 6 13.92 2.36 1.62
CA LEU A 6 14.25 1.95 0.24
C LEU A 6 15.72 2.19 -0.11
N LYS A 7 16.55 2.59 0.86
CA LYS A 7 17.99 2.86 0.63
C LYS A 7 18.66 1.67 -0.07
N GLY A 8 19.39 1.95 -1.16
CA GLY A 8 20.02 0.94 -2.02
C GLY A 8 19.20 0.56 -3.25
N ASN A 9 17.95 1.01 -3.37
CA ASN A 9 17.12 0.81 -4.57
C ASN A 9 17.03 2.10 -5.39
N LYS A 10 16.92 1.96 -6.72
CA LYS A 10 16.61 3.08 -7.60
C LYS A 10 15.12 3.42 -7.46
N VAL A 11 14.82 4.65 -7.02
CA VAL A 11 13.43 5.12 -6.81
C VAL A 11 13.09 6.19 -7.84
N ILE A 12 11.93 6.05 -8.48
CA ILE A 12 11.37 7.05 -9.40
C ILE A 12 10.12 7.62 -8.74
N PHE A 13 10.08 8.95 -8.57
CA PHE A 13 8.92 9.65 -8.03
C PHE A 13 8.04 10.17 -9.15
N LYS A 14 6.74 9.91 -9.03
CA LYS A 14 5.70 10.47 -9.87
C LYS A 14 4.56 10.98 -8.98
N LYS A 15 4.10 12.20 -9.25
CA LYS A 15 2.88 12.70 -8.64
C LYS A 15 1.69 11.94 -9.22
N TRP A 16 0.62 11.86 -8.46
CA TRP A 16 -0.56 11.08 -8.83
C TRP A 16 -1.27 11.59 -10.08
N ASP A 17 -1.19 12.90 -10.31
CA ASP A 17 -1.75 13.63 -11.44
C ASP A 17 -0.82 13.65 -12.67
N ASP A 18 0.43 13.20 -12.56
CA ASP A 18 1.36 13.03 -13.69
C ASP A 18 1.04 11.75 -14.48
N VAL A 19 -0.17 11.68 -15.02
CA VAL A 19 -0.66 10.51 -15.77
C VAL A 19 0.26 10.16 -16.94
N LYS A 20 0.72 11.17 -17.69
CA LYS A 20 1.64 10.98 -18.81
C LYS A 20 2.96 10.38 -18.32
N GLY A 21 3.57 10.96 -17.30
CA GLY A 21 4.83 10.48 -16.76
C GLY A 21 4.74 9.10 -16.11
N ILE A 22 3.62 8.77 -15.45
CA ILE A 22 3.34 7.43 -14.93
C ILE A 22 3.32 6.42 -16.08
N ARG A 23 2.53 6.69 -17.12
CA ARG A 23 2.42 5.82 -18.29
C ARG A 23 3.76 5.65 -19.01
N ASP A 24 4.55 6.72 -19.13
CA ASP A 24 5.86 6.66 -19.76
C ASP A 24 6.86 5.80 -18.97
N VAL A 25 6.85 5.87 -17.64
CA VAL A 25 7.68 5.00 -16.79
C VAL A 25 7.28 3.53 -16.96
N LEU A 26 5.97 3.25 -16.98
CA LEU A 26 5.45 1.89 -17.17
C LEU A 26 5.81 1.32 -18.55
N LYS A 27 5.70 2.14 -19.61
CA LYS A 27 6.06 1.74 -20.99
C LYS A 27 7.53 1.39 -21.13
N ARG A 28 8.42 2.12 -20.46
CA ARG A 28 9.87 1.85 -20.49
C ARG A 28 10.24 0.51 -19.83
N LYS A 29 9.36 -0.07 -19.00
CA LYS A 29 9.56 -1.36 -18.30
C LYS A 29 10.86 -1.44 -17.49
N ARG A 30 11.32 -0.32 -16.91
CA ARG A 30 12.56 -0.24 -16.09
C ARG A 30 12.28 -0.17 -14.59
N ILE A 31 11.13 -0.68 -14.15
CA ILE A 31 10.74 -0.75 -12.74
C ILE A 31 10.21 -2.13 -12.40
N ASP A 32 10.48 -2.57 -11.18
CA ASP A 32 10.13 -3.92 -10.72
C ASP A 32 8.94 -3.94 -9.76
N GLY A 33 8.53 -2.78 -9.24
CA GLY A 33 7.44 -2.64 -8.30
C GLY A 33 6.94 -1.21 -8.19
N ILE A 34 5.74 -1.06 -7.65
CA ILE A 34 5.06 0.23 -7.51
C ILE A 34 4.62 0.40 -6.06
N ILE A 35 4.88 1.56 -5.48
CA ILE A 35 4.35 1.95 -4.17
C ILE A 35 3.39 3.12 -4.38
N ILE A 36 2.14 2.91 -4.00
CA ILE A 36 1.10 3.93 -3.95
C ILE A 36 1.10 4.50 -2.53
N SER A 37 1.64 5.70 -2.38
CA SER A 37 1.92 6.30 -1.07
C SER A 37 0.66 6.70 -0.30
N GLY A 38 0.84 7.16 0.94
CA GLY A 38 -0.18 7.94 1.63
C GLY A 38 -0.29 9.36 1.04
N SER A 39 -1.33 10.07 1.45
CA SER A 39 -1.55 11.51 1.23
C SER A 39 -2.48 12.05 2.31
N ASP A 40 -2.62 13.37 2.38
CA ASP A 40 -3.61 14.04 3.24
C ASP A 40 -5.01 14.13 2.58
N TYR A 41 -5.14 13.66 1.33
CA TYR A 41 -6.43 13.51 0.66
C TYR A 41 -7.32 12.46 1.34
N PHE A 42 -8.62 12.61 1.11
CA PHE A 42 -9.64 11.65 1.49
C PHE A 42 -10.27 11.04 0.25
N VAL A 43 -10.53 9.74 0.27
CA VAL A 43 -11.12 9.02 -0.87
C VAL A 43 -12.53 9.53 -1.21
N ASP A 44 -13.24 10.08 -0.23
CA ASP A 44 -14.55 10.72 -0.37
C ASP A 44 -14.46 12.25 -0.56
N GLY A 45 -13.27 12.80 -0.76
CA GLY A 45 -13.05 14.23 -1.00
C GLY A 45 -13.40 14.67 -2.42
N LYS A 46 -13.80 15.93 -2.58
CA LYS A 46 -14.03 16.55 -3.91
C LYS A 46 -12.78 16.51 -4.78
N GLU A 47 -11.62 16.72 -4.16
CA GLU A 47 -10.31 16.50 -4.75
C GLU A 47 -9.75 15.20 -4.19
N HIS A 48 -9.85 14.12 -4.97
CA HIS A 48 -9.19 12.85 -4.65
C HIS A 48 -8.41 12.37 -5.86
N SER A 49 -7.18 11.92 -5.61
CA SER A 49 -6.35 11.35 -6.67
C SER A 49 -6.82 9.94 -6.99
N VAL A 50 -7.33 9.75 -8.21
CA VAL A 50 -7.67 8.43 -8.75
C VAL A 50 -6.40 7.75 -9.26
N ILE A 51 -6.25 6.46 -8.95
CA ILE A 51 -5.14 5.66 -9.48
C ILE A 51 -5.37 5.46 -10.98
N ASP A 52 -4.44 5.91 -11.83
CA ASP A 52 -4.51 5.63 -13.27
C ASP A 52 -4.55 4.12 -13.52
N GLU A 53 -5.47 3.67 -14.38
CA GLU A 53 -5.70 2.25 -14.61
C GLU A 53 -4.47 1.50 -15.13
N SER A 54 -3.55 2.18 -15.82
CA SER A 54 -2.32 1.55 -16.30
C SER A 54 -1.46 0.99 -15.16
N VAL A 55 -1.52 1.60 -13.97
CA VAL A 55 -0.86 1.11 -12.76
C VAL A 55 -1.41 -0.27 -12.39
N LEU A 56 -2.74 -0.42 -12.38
CA LEU A 56 -3.40 -1.68 -12.05
C LEU A 56 -3.25 -2.77 -13.12
N LYS A 57 -3.11 -2.35 -14.39
CA LYS A 57 -2.89 -3.22 -15.56
C LYS A 57 -1.43 -3.60 -15.78
N SER A 58 -0.48 -2.97 -15.07
CA SER A 58 0.96 -3.16 -15.26
C SER A 58 1.49 -4.57 -14.98
N ASN A 59 0.71 -5.42 -14.29
CA ASN A 59 1.16 -6.70 -13.74
C ASN A 59 2.42 -6.59 -12.86
N LEU A 60 2.76 -5.41 -12.34
CA LEU A 60 3.83 -5.24 -11.36
C LEU A 60 3.32 -5.50 -9.93
N PRO A 61 4.20 -5.90 -8.99
CA PRO A 61 3.90 -5.87 -7.56
C PRO A 61 3.51 -4.45 -7.12
N ILE A 62 2.39 -4.31 -6.41
CA ILE A 62 1.88 -3.03 -5.93
C ILE A 62 1.78 -3.06 -4.40
N LEU A 63 2.30 -2.02 -3.74
CA LEU A 63 2.10 -1.75 -2.32
C LEU A 63 1.30 -0.45 -2.13
N GLY A 64 0.07 -0.54 -1.65
CA GLY A 64 -0.72 0.61 -1.22
C GLY A 64 -0.52 0.90 0.27
N VAL A 65 -0.22 2.15 0.62
CA VAL A 65 0.08 2.59 1.98
C VAL A 65 -0.92 3.64 2.44
N CYS A 66 -1.62 3.39 3.54
CA CYS A 66 -2.67 4.26 4.10
C CYS A 66 -3.68 4.71 3.03
N TYR A 67 -3.66 5.98 2.60
CA TYR A 67 -4.50 6.48 1.51
C TYR A 67 -4.35 5.62 0.24
N GLY A 68 -3.13 5.23 -0.15
CA GLY A 68 -2.93 4.34 -1.29
C GLY A 68 -3.63 2.99 -1.16
N PHE A 69 -3.72 2.44 0.05
CA PHE A 69 -4.53 1.23 0.28
C PHE A 69 -6.03 1.53 0.15
N GLN A 70 -6.48 2.67 0.68
CA GLN A 70 -7.88 3.09 0.59
C GLN A 70 -8.28 3.33 -0.88
N SER A 71 -7.46 4.03 -1.66
CA SER A 71 -7.69 4.24 -3.09
C SER A 71 -7.75 2.92 -3.86
N LEU A 72 -6.86 1.96 -3.56
CA LEU A 72 -6.95 0.61 -4.16
C LEU A 72 -8.28 -0.08 -3.84
N ILE A 73 -8.76 -0.01 -2.60
CA ILE A 73 -10.04 -0.61 -2.20
C ILE A 73 -11.22 0.11 -2.84
N HIS A 74 -11.14 1.42 -3.01
CA HIS A 74 -12.14 2.22 -3.69
C HIS A 74 -12.24 1.82 -5.16
N THR A 75 -11.11 1.80 -5.88
CA THR A 75 -11.05 1.49 -7.31
C THR A 75 -11.39 0.03 -7.63
N LEU A 76 -10.91 -0.93 -6.81
CA LEU A 76 -11.12 -2.37 -7.06
C LEU A 76 -12.37 -2.95 -6.38
N GLY A 77 -13.04 -2.15 -5.56
CA GLY A 77 -14.11 -2.60 -4.67
C GLY A 77 -15.33 -1.69 -4.73
N LYS A 78 -15.87 -1.36 -3.55
CA LYS A 78 -17.03 -0.49 -3.40
C LYS A 78 -16.70 0.62 -2.41
N PRO A 79 -17.21 1.85 -2.59
CA PRO A 79 -17.02 2.93 -1.62
C PRO A 79 -17.44 2.55 -0.19
N SER A 80 -18.49 1.73 -0.05
CA SER A 80 -19.00 1.26 1.24
C SER A 80 -18.03 0.38 2.04
N TYR A 81 -16.94 -0.09 1.42
CA TYR A 81 -15.89 -0.87 2.08
C TYR A 81 -14.93 0.00 2.88
N ILE A 82 -15.00 1.31 2.69
CA ILE A 82 -14.26 2.32 3.42
C ILE A 82 -15.26 3.08 4.29
N LYS A 83 -14.90 3.25 5.56
CA LYS A 83 -15.68 4.02 6.52
C LYS A 83 -14.85 5.20 7.00
N ARG A 84 -15.54 6.25 7.43
CA ARG A 84 -14.93 7.47 7.96
C ARG A 84 -15.19 7.55 9.46
N ASN A 85 -14.17 7.86 10.23
CA ASN A 85 -14.37 8.21 11.63
C ASN A 85 -15.07 9.57 11.71
N LYS A 86 -16.24 9.60 12.37
CA LYS A 86 -17.03 10.83 12.53
C LYS A 86 -16.33 11.84 13.43
N SER A 87 -15.58 11.37 14.43
CA SER A 87 -14.83 12.21 15.37
C SER A 87 -13.49 12.75 14.83
N GLY A 88 -13.23 12.63 13.52
CA GLY A 88 -11.99 13.12 12.90
C GLY A 88 -10.86 12.10 12.84
N TYR A 89 -9.61 12.56 12.85
CA TYR A 89 -8.43 11.71 12.72
C TYR A 89 -8.27 10.76 13.91
N MET A 90 -7.93 9.51 13.64
CA MET A 90 -7.55 8.53 14.66
C MET A 90 -6.03 8.36 14.66
N GLY A 91 -5.36 8.84 15.72
CA GLY A 91 -3.94 8.62 15.95
C GLY A 91 -3.72 7.53 17.00
N TYR A 92 -3.04 6.44 16.65
CA TYR A 92 -2.72 5.37 17.61
C TYR A 92 -1.49 4.57 17.19
N THR A 93 -0.92 3.84 18.14
CA THR A 93 0.16 2.88 17.86
C THR A 93 -0.25 1.48 18.25
N SER A 94 0.22 0.49 17.49
CA SER A 94 -0.01 -0.91 17.81
C SER A 94 1.24 -1.73 17.52
N SER A 95 1.52 -2.71 18.38
CA SER A 95 2.68 -3.57 18.27
C SER A 95 2.26 -5.00 17.93
N PHE A 96 2.69 -5.51 16.77
CA PHE A 96 2.38 -6.87 16.32
C PHE A 96 3.46 -7.41 15.39
N SER A 97 3.50 -8.73 15.23
CA SER A 97 4.24 -9.39 14.15
C SER A 97 3.33 -9.59 12.93
N ILE A 98 3.95 -9.66 11.76
CA ILE A 98 3.28 -10.05 10.51
C ILE A 98 3.77 -11.45 10.19
N THR A 99 2.86 -12.41 10.04
CA THR A 99 3.20 -13.79 9.65
C THR A 99 2.89 -14.07 8.18
N LYS A 100 1.92 -13.35 7.62
CA LYS A 100 1.50 -13.41 6.21
C LYS A 100 1.24 -11.98 5.70
N PRO A 101 1.50 -11.68 4.41
CA PRO A 101 1.96 -12.61 3.37
C PRO A 101 3.44 -12.97 3.46
N PHE A 102 4.21 -12.28 4.30
CA PHE A 102 5.61 -12.58 4.61
C PHE A 102 5.91 -12.28 6.09
N PRO A 103 6.94 -12.91 6.68
CA PRO A 103 7.28 -12.71 8.08
C PRO A 103 7.93 -11.33 8.33
N VAL A 104 7.41 -10.59 9.30
CA VAL A 104 8.07 -9.44 9.93
C VAL A 104 7.93 -9.62 11.44
N GLN A 105 9.05 -9.66 12.16
CA GLN A 105 9.05 -9.81 13.61
C GLN A 105 8.24 -8.70 14.31
N LYS A 106 7.91 -8.88 15.59
CA LYS A 106 7.10 -7.92 16.34
C LYS A 106 7.71 -6.52 16.29
N ARG A 107 6.92 -5.55 15.84
CA ARG A 107 7.31 -4.14 15.70
C ARG A 107 6.16 -3.22 16.06
N LYS A 108 6.51 -1.97 16.37
CA LYS A 108 5.56 -0.88 16.61
C LYS A 108 5.22 -0.19 15.29
N PHE A 109 3.94 -0.01 15.03
CA PHE A 109 3.39 0.65 13.85
C PHE A 109 2.57 1.87 14.27
N LEU A 110 2.73 2.98 13.55
CA LEU A 110 1.96 4.20 13.74
C LEU A 110 0.78 4.22 12.75
N PHE A 111 -0.39 4.59 13.24
CA PHE A 111 -1.59 4.83 12.47
C PHE A 111 -2.04 6.26 12.72
N HIS A 112 -2.29 7.00 11.64
CA HIS A 112 -2.94 8.31 11.71
C HIS A 112 -3.79 8.46 10.46
N HIS A 113 -5.10 8.27 10.59
CA HIS A 113 -6.00 8.33 9.44
C HIS A 113 -7.43 8.60 9.87
N ARG A 114 -8.20 9.21 8.98
CA ARG A 114 -9.64 9.44 9.19
C ARG A 114 -10.48 8.30 8.62
N ASN A 115 -10.17 7.87 7.41
CA ASN A 115 -10.84 6.76 6.75
C ASN A 115 -10.16 5.44 7.12
N TYR A 116 -10.92 4.35 7.14
CA TYR A 116 -10.44 3.00 7.44
C TYR A 116 -11.23 1.96 6.65
N ILE A 117 -10.57 0.86 6.35
CA ILE A 117 -11.14 -0.20 5.53
C ILE A 117 -11.83 -1.22 6.43
N VAL A 118 -13.07 -1.61 6.09
CA VAL A 118 -13.87 -2.61 6.82
C VAL A 118 -14.14 -3.87 6.00
N LYS A 119 -13.99 -3.79 4.67
CA LYS A 119 -14.14 -4.92 3.74
C LYS A 119 -13.15 -4.80 2.59
N VAL A 120 -12.84 -5.92 1.94
CA VAL A 120 -11.94 -5.97 0.77
C VAL A 120 -12.62 -6.67 -0.40
N PRO A 121 -12.27 -6.34 -1.66
CA PRO A 121 -12.87 -6.97 -2.83
C PRO A 121 -12.42 -8.43 -2.99
N LYS A 122 -13.13 -9.17 -3.85
CA LYS A 122 -12.85 -10.60 -4.13
C LYS A 122 -11.39 -10.79 -4.54
N GLY A 123 -10.77 -11.84 -4.02
CA GLY A 123 -9.37 -12.18 -4.28
C GLY A 123 -8.36 -11.58 -3.29
N PHE A 124 -8.74 -10.58 -2.49
CA PHE A 124 -7.94 -10.17 -1.34
C PHE A 124 -8.17 -11.11 -0.15
N LYS A 125 -7.08 -11.48 0.52
CA LYS A 125 -7.09 -12.14 1.83
C LYS A 125 -6.70 -11.14 2.90
N ILE A 126 -7.47 -11.09 3.99
CA ILE A 126 -7.16 -10.24 5.13
C ILE A 126 -6.11 -10.94 5.98
N HIS A 127 -5.01 -10.25 6.28
CA HIS A 127 -3.90 -10.77 7.08
C HIS A 127 -3.81 -10.16 8.47
N LYS A 128 -4.37 -8.96 8.68
CA LYS A 128 -4.42 -8.34 9.99
C LYS A 128 -5.64 -7.43 10.13
N LYS A 129 -6.31 -7.51 11.27
CA LYS A 129 -7.30 -6.54 11.75
C LYS A 129 -6.92 -5.99 13.12
N ILE A 130 -7.42 -4.80 13.43
CA ILE A 130 -7.47 -4.23 14.78
C ILE A 130 -8.91 -3.77 15.00
N GLY A 131 -9.64 -4.47 15.86
CA GLY A 131 -11.10 -4.37 15.92
C GLY A 131 -11.72 -4.66 14.54
N THR A 132 -12.58 -3.75 14.07
CA THR A 132 -13.21 -3.85 12.74
C THR A 132 -12.33 -3.36 11.59
N LYS A 133 -11.19 -2.73 11.89
CA LYS A 133 -10.33 -2.08 10.90
C LYS A 133 -9.40 -3.10 10.25
N ILE A 134 -9.42 -3.20 8.93
CA ILE A 134 -8.51 -4.01 8.13
C ILE A 134 -7.19 -3.27 8.01
N ILE A 135 -6.12 -3.89 8.51
CA ILE A 135 -4.79 -3.29 8.60
C ILE A 135 -3.88 -3.79 7.49
N ILE A 136 -3.98 -5.08 7.15
CA ILE A 136 -3.22 -5.70 6.06
C ILE A 136 -4.15 -6.58 5.25
N ALA A 137 -4.17 -6.40 3.94
CA ALA A 137 -4.80 -7.35 3.02
C ALA A 137 -3.95 -7.52 1.76
N TYR A 138 -3.96 -8.72 1.20
CA TYR A 138 -3.13 -9.06 0.05
C TYR A 138 -3.93 -9.83 -1.00
N ASN A 139 -3.85 -9.37 -2.25
CA ASN A 139 -4.29 -10.12 -3.41
C ASN A 139 -3.09 -10.81 -4.05
N LYS A 140 -2.89 -12.10 -3.73
CA LYS A 140 -1.74 -12.87 -4.23
C LYS A 140 -1.73 -12.99 -5.76
N LYS A 141 -2.90 -13.18 -6.40
CA LYS A 141 -3.00 -13.36 -7.85
C LYS A 141 -2.57 -12.10 -8.60
N LYS A 142 -2.96 -10.92 -8.12
CA LYS A 142 -2.57 -9.63 -8.72
C LYS A 142 -1.27 -9.04 -8.15
N ASN A 143 -0.70 -9.68 -7.11
CA ASN A 143 0.43 -9.16 -6.32
C ASN A 143 0.21 -7.72 -5.81
N ILE A 144 -0.96 -7.49 -5.19
CA ILE A 144 -1.34 -6.19 -4.63
C ILE A 144 -1.44 -6.31 -3.11
N LEU A 145 -0.52 -5.68 -2.39
CA LEU A 145 -0.49 -5.58 -0.93
C LEU A 145 -1.00 -4.22 -0.48
N GLY A 146 -1.90 -4.22 0.49
CA GLY A 146 -2.40 -3.01 1.13
C GLY A 146 -2.10 -2.99 2.61
N VAL A 147 -1.61 -1.86 3.12
CA VAL A 147 -1.35 -1.63 4.55
C VAL A 147 -1.91 -0.30 5.03
N GLN A 148 -2.44 -0.27 6.25
CA GLN A 148 -3.09 0.93 6.82
C GLN A 148 -2.17 1.77 7.72
N PHE A 149 -1.00 1.25 8.10
CA PHE A 149 -0.01 1.98 8.91
C PHE A 149 0.91 2.86 8.08
N TYR A 150 1.53 3.84 8.74
CA TYR A 150 2.50 4.75 8.14
C TYR A 150 3.88 4.12 8.01
N LEU A 151 4.51 4.34 6.87
CA LEU A 151 5.86 3.87 6.57
C LEU A 151 6.95 4.93 6.74
N TYR A 152 6.71 6.02 7.47
CA TYR A 152 7.75 7.03 7.72
C TYR A 152 8.19 7.14 9.18
N LYS A 153 7.44 6.53 10.12
CA LYS A 153 7.77 6.52 11.55
C LYS A 153 8.35 5.15 11.93
N TYR A 154 9.31 5.14 12.85
CA TYR A 154 10.07 3.96 13.29
C TYR A 154 10.92 3.37 12.17
N LYS A 155 12.03 4.05 11.82
CA LYS A 155 12.90 3.71 10.66
C LYS A 155 13.24 2.22 10.55
N LYS A 156 13.57 1.55 11.67
CA LYS A 156 13.86 0.10 11.70
C LYS A 156 12.64 -0.76 11.31
N THR A 157 11.45 -0.41 11.77
CA THR A 157 10.20 -1.09 11.37
C THR A 157 9.96 -0.92 9.88
N VAL A 158 10.09 0.31 9.37
CA VAL A 158 9.88 0.66 7.96
C VAL A 158 10.81 -0.16 7.07
N ARG A 159 12.12 -0.12 7.37
CA ARG A 159 13.14 -0.86 6.61
C ARG A 159 12.83 -2.35 6.57
N LEU A 160 12.63 -2.99 7.72
CA LEU A 160 12.34 -4.42 7.77
C LEU A 160 11.07 -4.81 7.00
N PHE A 161 10.03 -3.98 7.05
CA PHE A 161 8.80 -4.22 6.30
C PHE A 161 9.04 -4.10 4.78
N LEU A 162 9.73 -3.04 4.34
CA LEU A 162 9.99 -2.80 2.92
C LEU A 162 10.97 -3.83 2.35
N ASP A 163 12.03 -4.19 3.07
CA ASP A 163 12.97 -5.24 2.69
C ASP A 163 12.24 -6.59 2.51
N ALA A 164 11.34 -6.91 3.43
CA ALA A 164 10.53 -8.12 3.34
C ALA A 164 9.56 -8.08 2.14
N TRP A 165 8.90 -6.95 1.88
CA TRP A 165 8.05 -6.79 0.70
C TRP A 165 8.85 -6.90 -0.61
N ILE A 166 9.99 -6.22 -0.72
CA ILE A 166 10.85 -6.28 -1.91
C ILE A 166 11.29 -7.73 -2.16
N SER A 167 11.81 -8.41 -1.14
CA SER A 167 12.33 -9.78 -1.29
C SER A 167 11.23 -10.77 -1.69
N ASN A 168 10.04 -10.67 -1.08
CA ASN A 168 8.98 -11.67 -1.22
C ASN A 168 7.97 -11.36 -2.33
N CYS A 169 7.81 -10.10 -2.73
CA CYS A 169 6.81 -9.69 -3.70
C CYS A 169 7.43 -9.12 -4.99
N VAL A 170 8.62 -8.51 -4.92
CA VAL A 170 9.29 -7.91 -6.08
C VAL A 170 10.29 -8.89 -6.69
N VAL A 171 11.33 -9.28 -5.95
CA VAL A 171 12.42 -10.13 -6.45
C VAL A 171 11.94 -11.54 -6.80
N SER A 172 11.09 -12.13 -5.96
CA SER A 172 10.50 -13.45 -6.23
C SER A 172 9.76 -13.51 -7.57
N LYS A 173 9.12 -12.40 -7.97
CA LYS A 173 8.40 -12.30 -9.23
C LYS A 173 9.32 -12.22 -10.44
N ILE A 174 10.46 -11.53 -10.30
CA ILE A 174 11.50 -11.48 -11.35
C ILE A 174 12.02 -12.90 -11.61
N ARG A 175 12.33 -13.65 -10.55
CA ARG A 175 12.83 -15.03 -10.65
C ARG A 175 11.81 -16.04 -11.18
N SER A 176 10.52 -15.72 -11.12
CA SER A 176 9.44 -16.58 -11.63
C SER A 176 9.07 -16.31 -13.09
N LYS A 177 9.69 -15.33 -13.75
CA LYS A 177 9.54 -15.17 -15.20
C LYS A 177 10.45 -16.22 -15.88
N PRO A 178 9.91 -17.04 -16.79
CA PRO A 178 10.73 -17.96 -17.58
C PRO A 178 11.75 -17.22 -18.45
#